data_AF-F2DWA1-F1
#
_entry.id   AF-F2DWA1-F1
#
_cell.length_a   1.000
_cell.length_b   1.000
_cell.length_c   1.000
_cell.angle_alpha   90.00
_cell.angle_beta   90.00
_cell.angle_gamma   90.00
#
_symmetry.space_group_name_H-M   'P 1'
#
loop_
_entity.id
_entity.type
_entity.pdbx_description
1 polymer ?
#
loop_
_entity_poly.entity_id
_entity_poly.type
_entity_poly.pdbx_seq_one_letter_code
_entity_poly.pdbx_strand_id
1 'polypeptide(L)'
;MKRRNAGVAIGASRPPPPPPPEAGAEPAESGADLGVLSNNREGFVCCTSRDGRFGPRGPNRPSRDHPNLPPPSPMAAAPTSHQLAAGAGAPWSSLPRGGFRALTDSAPASVRFSVARRRAARLEVKAAGNIFGDYFQVATYGESHGGGVGCVISGCPPRIPLTEEDMQGDLDRRRPGQSRITTPRKETDTCKILSGTYEGMTTGTPIHVFVPNTDQRGGDYTEMAKAYRPSHADLTYDLKYGVRSVQGGGRSSARETIGRVAAGAVAKKILKLKCGVEILAFVSKVHQVVLPEDAVDYETLTLDQIESNICRCPDPEYAQKMIDAIDKVRINGNSIGGVVTCIARNVPRGLGSPVFDKLEALLAKAMLSLPASKGFEIGSGFAGTDLTGSEHNDEFYMDEGGNVRTRTNRSGGVQGGISNGETIYFKVAFKPTATIGKKQNTVTRDHEDIELLTRGRHDPCVVPRAVPMVETMAALVLMDQLMAHVAQCEMFPLNLALQEPIGSANSTPALAPDLA
;
A
#
# COMPACT_ATOMS: atom_id res chain seq x y z
N MET A 1 43.54 16.55 76.17
CA MET A 1 44.62 16.46 75.17
C MET A 1 44.13 17.11 73.86
N LYS A 2 44.97 17.91 73.22
CA LYS A 2 44.70 18.83 72.09
C LYS A 2 44.28 18.12 70.78
N ARG A 3 43.51 18.85 69.94
CA ARG A 3 43.67 19.16 68.48
C ARG A 3 42.27 19.23 67.81
N ARG A 4 41.72 20.41 67.51
CA ARG A 4 41.91 21.32 66.33
C ARG A 4 41.80 20.63 64.95
N ASN A 5 40.73 20.96 64.23
CA ASN A 5 40.67 21.41 62.81
C ASN A 5 39.20 21.79 62.53
N ALA A 6 38.79 23.06 62.42
CA ALA A 6 39.06 24.07 61.38
C ALA A 6 38.54 23.62 60.00
N GLY A 7 37.40 24.21 59.61
CA GLY A 7 36.80 24.05 58.29
C GLY A 7 37.42 24.97 57.24
N VAL A 8 37.20 24.66 55.97
CA VAL A 8 37.33 25.56 54.82
C VAL A 8 36.28 25.17 53.78
N ALA A 9 35.48 26.15 53.37
CA ALA A 9 34.60 26.12 52.22
C ALA A 9 35.35 26.60 50.97
N ILE A 10 35.16 25.92 49.83
CA ILE A 10 35.56 26.35 48.47
C ILE A 10 34.49 25.71 47.56
N GLY A 11 33.65 26.42 46.80
CA GLY A 11 33.93 27.53 45.89
C GLY A 11 33.70 26.98 44.48
N ALA A 12 32.48 27.17 43.95
CA ALA A 12 32.07 26.68 42.63
C ALA A 12 32.84 27.36 41.50
N SER A 13 33.52 26.59 40.66
CA SER A 13 34.15 27.04 39.42
C SER A 13 33.24 26.74 38.23
N ARG A 14 32.88 27.79 37.47
CA ARG A 14 32.19 27.68 36.17
C ARG A 14 33.16 27.15 35.09
N PRO A 15 32.68 26.37 34.11
CA PRO A 15 33.50 25.95 32.97
C PRO A 15 33.75 27.11 31.98
N PRO A 16 34.86 27.07 31.21
CA PRO A 16 35.22 28.13 30.27
C PRO A 16 34.36 28.10 28.98
N PRO A 17 34.21 29.24 28.27
CA PRO A 17 33.46 29.32 27.01
C PRO A 17 34.25 28.72 25.82
N PRO A 18 33.56 28.29 24.75
CA PRO A 18 34.18 27.70 23.57
C PRO A 18 34.91 28.74 22.68
N PRO A 19 35.89 28.31 21.87
CA PRO A 19 36.67 29.19 21.00
C PRO A 19 35.89 29.68 19.75
N PRO A 20 36.28 30.82 19.15
CA PRO A 20 35.64 31.39 17.97
C PRO A 20 35.99 30.63 16.67
N PRO A 21 35.15 30.73 15.62
CA PRO A 21 35.34 30.01 14.36
C PRO A 21 36.46 30.63 13.49
N GLU A 22 37.24 29.76 12.86
CA GLU A 22 38.32 30.09 11.92
C GLU A 22 37.79 30.64 10.58
N ALA A 23 38.44 31.69 10.08
CA ALA A 23 38.19 32.31 8.79
C ALA A 23 38.89 31.53 7.66
N GLY A 24 38.11 31.11 6.65
CA GLY A 24 38.58 30.41 5.46
C GLY A 24 38.55 31.31 4.21
N ALA A 25 39.68 31.32 3.51
CA ALA A 25 40.09 32.09 2.34
C ALA A 25 39.13 32.19 1.13
N GLU A 26 39.18 33.35 0.46
CA GLU A 26 38.77 33.61 -0.92
C GLU A 26 39.64 32.87 -1.97
N PRO A 27 39.16 32.76 -3.21
CA PRO A 27 40.04 32.87 -4.38
C PRO A 27 39.66 34.00 -5.33
N ALA A 28 40.70 34.66 -5.85
CA ALA A 28 40.68 35.81 -6.73
C ALA A 28 40.31 35.50 -8.21
N GLU A 29 39.88 36.58 -8.87
CA GLU A 29 39.41 36.73 -10.24
C GLU A 29 40.43 36.43 -11.36
N SER A 30 39.92 36.14 -12.57
CA SER A 30 40.47 36.70 -13.81
C SER A 30 39.42 36.81 -14.94
N GLY A 31 39.05 38.05 -15.29
CA GLY A 31 39.20 38.67 -16.62
C GLY A 31 38.31 38.31 -17.83
N ALA A 32 37.43 39.27 -18.18
CA ALA A 32 37.07 39.79 -19.52
C ALA A 32 36.23 38.88 -20.46
N ASP A 33 35.26 39.32 -21.25
CA ASP A 33 34.92 40.66 -21.74
C ASP A 33 33.49 40.68 -22.38
N LEU A 34 32.84 41.85 -22.36
CA LEU A 34 31.88 42.45 -23.30
C LEU A 34 30.91 41.62 -24.19
N GLY A 35 29.62 42.03 -24.19
CA GLY A 35 28.73 41.81 -25.34
C GLY A 35 27.24 42.03 -25.12
N VAL A 36 26.76 43.24 -25.42
CA VAL A 36 25.35 43.69 -25.46
C VAL A 36 24.61 43.16 -26.71
N LEU A 37 23.25 43.12 -26.66
CA LEU A 37 22.21 43.21 -27.74
C LEU A 37 21.23 42.01 -27.70
N SER A 38 19.99 42.16 -27.20
CA SER A 38 18.78 42.78 -27.80
C SER A 38 18.01 41.89 -28.81
N ASN A 39 16.74 41.65 -28.45
CA ASN A 39 15.53 41.61 -29.29
C ASN A 39 15.24 40.49 -30.32
N ASN A 40 13.92 40.25 -30.39
CA ASN A 40 13.07 39.71 -31.47
C ASN A 40 12.98 38.19 -31.60
N ARG A 41 11.80 37.58 -31.40
CA ARG A 41 10.49 37.64 -32.09
C ARG A 41 10.39 36.60 -33.20
N GLU A 42 9.23 35.95 -33.21
CA GLU A 42 8.62 35.17 -34.32
C GLU A 42 9.29 33.80 -34.56
N GLY A 43 8.57 32.69 -34.68
CA GLY A 43 7.24 32.47 -35.24
C GLY A 43 7.40 31.51 -36.44
N PHE A 44 6.37 30.67 -36.68
CA PHE A 44 6.17 29.87 -37.90
C PHE A 44 7.08 28.61 -38.08
N VAL A 45 6.65 27.47 -38.64
CA VAL A 45 5.33 26.98 -39.07
C VAL A 45 5.40 25.47 -39.33
N CYS A 46 4.23 24.84 -39.28
CA CYS A 46 3.92 23.49 -39.75
C CYS A 46 4.15 23.34 -41.26
N CYS A 47 4.78 22.25 -41.71
CA CYS A 47 4.56 21.79 -43.09
C CYS A 47 4.61 20.26 -43.21
N THR A 48 3.60 19.81 -43.92
CA THR A 48 3.16 18.45 -44.27
C THR A 48 3.92 17.84 -45.46
N SER A 49 3.64 16.55 -45.68
CA SER A 49 3.76 15.77 -46.93
C SER A 49 5.13 15.10 -47.15
N ARG A 50 5.26 13.90 -47.74
CA ARG A 50 4.48 13.29 -48.83
C ARG A 50 4.75 11.79 -48.94
N ASP A 51 3.90 11.14 -49.73
CA ASP A 51 3.79 9.73 -50.11
C ASP A 51 5.04 9.00 -50.61
N GLY A 52 5.00 7.66 -50.49
CA GLY A 52 5.84 6.74 -51.26
C GLY A 52 5.38 5.28 -51.14
N ARG A 53 4.47 4.85 -52.02
CA ARG A 53 4.12 3.43 -52.25
C ARG A 53 5.16 2.77 -53.15
N PHE A 54 5.60 1.55 -52.83
CA PHE A 54 5.93 0.50 -53.82
C PHE A 54 5.73 -0.89 -53.18
N GLY A 55 5.01 -1.77 -53.90
CA GLY A 55 4.63 -3.12 -53.48
C GLY A 55 5.60 -4.24 -53.89
N PRO A 56 5.16 -5.51 -54.02
CA PRO A 56 5.63 -6.62 -53.19
C PRO A 56 6.47 -7.67 -53.94
N ARG A 57 7.17 -8.56 -53.21
CA ARG A 57 7.66 -9.85 -53.70
C ARG A 57 7.40 -10.95 -52.67
N GLY A 58 6.66 -11.98 -53.10
CA GLY A 58 6.46 -13.24 -52.38
C GLY A 58 7.52 -14.30 -52.72
N PRO A 59 7.27 -15.60 -52.47
CA PRO A 59 7.88 -16.30 -51.32
C PRO A 59 8.72 -17.53 -51.71
N ASN A 60 9.54 -18.02 -50.78
CA ASN A 60 10.22 -19.32 -50.87
C ASN A 60 9.73 -20.27 -49.75
N ARG A 61 9.21 -21.43 -50.16
CA ARG A 61 9.01 -22.65 -49.34
C ARG A 61 10.22 -23.57 -49.50
N PRO A 62 10.41 -24.50 -48.55
CA PRO A 62 10.56 -25.90 -48.95
C PRO A 62 9.60 -26.83 -48.19
N SER A 63 9.43 -28.01 -48.80
CA SER A 63 8.45 -29.07 -48.58
C SER A 63 8.96 -30.26 -47.75
N ARG A 64 8.01 -31.15 -47.38
CA ARG A 64 8.11 -32.56 -46.91
C ARG A 64 8.21 -32.76 -45.40
N ASP A 65 7.60 -33.75 -44.73
CA ASP A 65 6.60 -34.78 -45.05
C ASP A 65 6.04 -35.26 -43.68
N HIS A 66 4.74 -35.52 -43.53
CA HIS A 66 4.21 -36.43 -42.49
C HIS A 66 2.85 -37.02 -42.91
N PRO A 67 2.56 -38.29 -42.55
CA PRO A 67 1.47 -39.06 -43.14
C PRO A 67 0.11 -38.89 -42.44
N ASN A 68 -0.92 -39.14 -43.26
CA ASN A 68 -2.36 -39.27 -43.01
C ASN A 68 -2.82 -39.76 -41.62
N LEU A 69 -3.75 -39.02 -41.01
CA LEU A 69 -4.75 -39.52 -40.07
C LEU A 69 -6.15 -38.98 -40.47
N PRO A 70 -7.24 -39.77 -40.36
CA PRO A 70 -8.54 -39.44 -40.93
C PRO A 70 -9.36 -38.48 -40.04
N PRO A 71 -10.34 -37.75 -40.61
CA PRO A 71 -11.16 -36.78 -39.86
C PRO A 71 -12.26 -37.47 -39.02
N PRO A 72 -12.67 -36.89 -37.88
CA PRO A 72 -13.84 -37.37 -37.15
C PRO A 72 -15.14 -36.93 -37.84
N SER A 73 -16.11 -37.85 -37.91
CA SER A 73 -17.46 -37.60 -38.41
C SER A 73 -18.33 -36.85 -37.38
N PRO A 74 -19.33 -36.05 -37.81
CA PRO A 74 -20.21 -35.31 -36.91
C PRO A 74 -21.50 -36.08 -36.60
N MET A 75 -21.90 -36.13 -35.33
CA MET A 75 -23.25 -36.50 -34.86
C MET A 75 -23.49 -35.74 -33.54
N ALA A 76 -24.64 -35.17 -33.20
CA ALA A 76 -25.95 -35.02 -33.85
C ALA A 76 -26.64 -33.81 -33.19
N ALA A 77 -27.48 -33.10 -33.95
CA ALA A 77 -28.35 -32.03 -33.49
C ALA A 77 -29.80 -32.52 -33.38
N ALA A 78 -30.56 -32.03 -32.40
CA ALA A 78 -32.02 -31.75 -32.41
C ALA A 78 -32.56 -31.53 -30.97
N PRO A 79 -33.74 -30.90 -30.76
CA PRO A 79 -34.43 -29.90 -31.58
C PRO A 79 -34.96 -28.68 -30.78
N THR A 80 -35.43 -27.70 -31.54
CA THR A 80 -36.20 -26.51 -31.15
C THR A 80 -37.69 -26.82 -30.95
N SER A 81 -38.36 -25.99 -30.13
CA SER A 81 -39.65 -25.30 -30.42
C SER A 81 -40.61 -25.20 -29.23
N HIS A 82 -41.12 -24.00 -28.96
CA HIS A 82 -42.50 -23.75 -28.54
C HIS A 82 -42.88 -22.30 -28.87
N GLN A 83 -43.62 -22.14 -29.96
CA GLN A 83 -44.52 -21.01 -30.22
C GLN A 83 -45.95 -21.53 -29.99
N LEU A 84 -46.78 -20.74 -29.29
CA LEU A 84 -48.21 -21.01 -29.13
C LEU A 84 -49.01 -19.89 -29.78
N ALA A 85 -50.07 -20.34 -30.45
CA ALA A 85 -50.84 -19.66 -31.47
C ALA A 85 -51.95 -18.75 -30.93
N ALA A 86 -52.32 -17.76 -31.74
CA ALA A 86 -53.54 -16.95 -31.61
C ALA A 86 -54.71 -17.65 -32.32
N GLY A 87 -55.87 -17.72 -31.66
CA GLY A 87 -57.14 -18.17 -32.22
C GLY A 87 -58.15 -17.02 -32.30
N ALA A 88 -58.94 -16.99 -33.37
CA ALA A 88 -59.99 -16.02 -33.66
C ALA A 88 -61.37 -16.70 -33.79
N GLY A 89 -62.45 -15.91 -33.58
CA GLY A 89 -63.86 -16.23 -33.84
C GLY A 89 -64.72 -16.08 -32.56
N ALA A 90 -65.89 -15.43 -32.50
CA ALA A 90 -66.90 -15.03 -33.50
C ALA A 90 -67.85 -13.91 -32.93
N PRO A 91 -68.79 -13.34 -33.72
CA PRO A 91 -69.55 -12.11 -33.41
C PRO A 91 -71.10 -12.26 -33.26
N TRP A 92 -71.82 -11.11 -33.09
CA TRP A 92 -73.29 -10.83 -33.05
C TRP A 92 -73.87 -10.60 -31.64
N SER A 93 -74.83 -9.71 -31.31
CA SER A 93 -75.68 -8.73 -32.01
C SER A 93 -76.49 -7.88 -30.99
N SER A 94 -77.02 -6.72 -31.45
CA SER A 94 -78.32 -6.07 -31.10
C SER A 94 -78.60 -5.38 -29.73
N LEU A 95 -79.05 -4.11 -29.84
CA LEU A 95 -79.63 -3.17 -28.86
C LEU A 95 -81.02 -3.60 -28.30
N PRO A 96 -81.56 -2.96 -27.23
CA PRO A 96 -82.48 -1.81 -27.43
C PRO A 96 -82.39 -0.68 -26.38
N ARG A 97 -83.04 0.46 -26.72
CA ARG A 97 -83.14 1.73 -25.97
C ARG A 97 -84.25 1.73 -24.90
N GLY A 98 -84.02 2.49 -23.83
CA GLY A 98 -84.97 3.05 -22.85
C GLY A 98 -84.16 3.53 -21.63
N GLY A 99 -84.37 4.62 -20.91
CA GLY A 99 -85.37 5.68 -20.86
C GLY A 99 -85.26 6.29 -19.44
N PHE A 100 -85.19 7.62 -19.36
CA PHE A 100 -85.38 8.49 -18.18
C PHE A 100 -84.31 8.65 -17.05
N ARG A 101 -84.00 9.95 -16.89
CA ARG A 101 -83.77 10.77 -15.67
C ARG A 101 -82.42 10.75 -14.95
N ALA A 102 -81.91 11.99 -14.89
CA ALA A 102 -80.81 12.55 -14.12
C ALA A 102 -80.64 11.98 -12.71
N LEU A 103 -79.37 11.84 -12.30
CA LEU A 103 -78.84 12.16 -10.97
C LEU A 103 -77.30 12.17 -11.04
N THR A 104 -76.74 13.33 -10.73
CA THR A 104 -75.48 13.57 -9.99
C THR A 104 -74.22 12.75 -10.25
N ASP A 105 -73.18 13.52 -10.58
CA ASP A 105 -71.81 13.46 -10.07
C ASP A 105 -70.82 12.38 -10.55
N SER A 106 -69.59 12.86 -10.76
CA SER A 106 -68.35 12.14 -11.07
C SER A 106 -68.22 11.54 -12.49
N ALA A 107 -67.45 12.23 -13.33
CA ALA A 107 -66.71 11.56 -14.40
C ALA A 107 -65.76 10.53 -13.74
N PRO A 108 -65.62 9.30 -14.27
CA PRO A 108 -64.58 8.42 -13.78
C PRO A 108 -63.25 9.06 -14.18
N ALA A 109 -62.46 9.46 -13.18
CA ALA A 109 -61.07 9.81 -13.40
C ALA A 109 -60.42 8.63 -14.14
N SER A 110 -60.01 8.84 -15.39
CA SER A 110 -59.25 7.85 -16.12
C SER A 110 -57.98 7.59 -15.31
N VAL A 111 -57.90 6.43 -14.65
CA VAL A 111 -56.69 5.99 -13.96
C VAL A 111 -55.65 5.73 -15.05
N ARG A 112 -54.81 6.72 -15.31
CA ARG A 112 -53.64 6.56 -16.16
C ARG A 112 -52.60 5.82 -15.34
N PHE A 113 -52.50 4.51 -15.55
CA PHE A 113 -51.33 3.77 -15.11
C PHE A 113 -50.14 4.26 -15.93
N SER A 114 -49.33 5.15 -15.37
CA SER A 114 -47.98 5.36 -15.88
C SER A 114 -47.21 4.08 -15.57
N VAL A 115 -47.07 3.19 -16.56
CA VAL A 115 -46.05 2.16 -16.50
C VAL A 115 -44.73 2.90 -16.60
N ALA A 116 -44.18 3.29 -15.46
CA ALA A 116 -42.82 3.80 -15.39
C ALA A 116 -41.96 2.73 -16.06
N ARG A 117 -41.38 3.04 -17.23
CA ARG A 117 -40.33 2.21 -17.81
C ARG A 117 -39.29 2.07 -16.70
N ARG A 118 -39.19 0.88 -16.09
CA ARG A 118 -38.09 0.57 -15.19
C ARG A 118 -36.83 0.88 -15.98
N ARG A 119 -36.14 1.99 -15.63
CA ARG A 119 -34.78 2.21 -16.11
C ARG A 119 -34.06 0.92 -15.73
N ALA A 120 -33.55 0.19 -16.73
CA ALA A 120 -32.70 -0.95 -16.47
C ALA A 120 -31.66 -0.48 -15.45
N ALA A 121 -31.65 -1.10 -14.27
CA ALA A 121 -30.68 -0.76 -13.25
C ALA A 121 -29.31 -0.86 -13.92
N ARG A 122 -28.61 0.27 -14.03
CA ARG A 122 -27.28 0.29 -14.62
C ARG A 122 -26.42 -0.50 -13.66
N LEU A 123 -26.11 -1.75 -14.01
CA LEU A 123 -25.23 -2.59 -13.24
C LEU A 123 -23.85 -1.93 -13.26
N GLU A 124 -23.53 -1.19 -12.21
CA GLU A 124 -22.20 -0.64 -12.01
C GLU A 124 -21.37 -1.68 -11.28
N VAL A 125 -20.56 -2.43 -12.04
CA VAL A 125 -19.57 -3.31 -11.46
C VAL A 125 -18.38 -2.44 -11.04
N LYS A 126 -18.30 -2.10 -9.75
CA LYS A 126 -17.08 -1.49 -9.20
C LYS A 126 -15.98 -2.55 -9.22
N ALA A 127 -15.04 -2.42 -10.15
CA ALA A 127 -13.82 -3.22 -10.14
C ALA A 127 -13.03 -2.85 -8.86
N ALA A 128 -12.99 -3.76 -7.89
CA ALA A 128 -12.39 -3.54 -6.58
C ALA A 128 -10.92 -4.00 -6.53
N GLY A 129 -10.08 -3.29 -5.77
CA GLY A 129 -8.76 -3.79 -5.34
C GLY A 129 -7.53 -3.10 -5.95
N ASN A 130 -7.69 -2.00 -6.70
CA ASN A 130 -6.57 -1.18 -7.19
C ASN A 130 -6.45 0.19 -6.48
N ILE A 131 -7.40 0.54 -5.62
CA ILE A 131 -7.42 1.75 -4.79
C ILE A 131 -7.40 1.34 -3.31
N PHE A 132 -6.56 2.01 -2.52
CA PHE A 132 -6.47 1.87 -1.07
C PHE A 132 -6.81 3.19 -0.38
N GLY A 133 -7.50 3.15 0.75
CA GLY A 133 -7.93 4.33 1.52
C GLY A 133 -9.26 4.91 1.04
N ASP A 134 -9.91 5.68 1.90
CA ASP A 134 -11.19 6.35 1.63
C ASP A 134 -11.03 7.87 1.46
N TYR A 135 -10.14 8.50 2.25
CA TYR A 135 -9.82 9.92 2.23
C TYR A 135 -8.46 10.18 1.59
N PHE A 136 -7.42 9.46 2.02
CA PHE A 136 -6.10 9.48 1.39
C PHE A 136 -6.00 8.30 0.42
N GLN A 137 -6.56 8.47 -0.77
CA GLN A 137 -6.76 7.41 -1.73
C GLN A 137 -5.52 7.18 -2.60
N VAL A 138 -5.03 5.96 -2.66
CA VAL A 138 -3.88 5.57 -3.48
C VAL A 138 -4.30 4.55 -4.52
N ALA A 139 -4.29 4.97 -5.79
CA ALA A 139 -4.47 4.09 -6.93
C ALA A 139 -3.12 3.70 -7.52
N THR A 140 -2.72 2.44 -7.45
CA THR A 140 -1.46 1.98 -8.09
C THR A 140 -1.71 1.52 -9.52
N TYR A 141 -0.72 1.63 -10.42
CA TYR A 141 -0.82 1.19 -11.81
C TYR A 141 0.50 0.56 -12.31
N GLY A 142 0.41 -0.15 -13.43
CA GLY A 142 1.55 -0.74 -14.14
C GLY A 142 1.88 -2.19 -13.77
N GLU A 143 2.57 -2.85 -14.71
CA GLU A 143 3.08 -4.22 -14.63
C GLU A 143 4.60 -4.23 -14.48
N SER A 144 5.14 -5.32 -13.94
CA SER A 144 6.58 -5.46 -13.71
C SER A 144 7.47 -5.38 -14.96
N HIS A 145 6.91 -5.70 -16.14
CA HIS A 145 7.57 -5.64 -17.46
C HIS A 145 6.81 -4.70 -18.41
N GLY A 146 6.00 -3.78 -17.87
CA GLY A 146 5.40 -2.70 -18.65
C GLY A 146 6.36 -1.52 -18.83
N GLY A 147 5.90 -0.41 -19.42
CA GLY A 147 6.71 0.80 -19.58
C GLY A 147 7.14 1.46 -18.25
N GLY A 148 6.41 1.19 -17.17
CA GLY A 148 6.72 1.66 -15.82
C GLY A 148 5.60 1.30 -14.85
N VAL A 149 5.81 1.64 -13.58
CA VAL A 149 4.83 1.50 -12.50
C VAL A 149 4.68 2.84 -11.79
N GLY A 150 3.67 2.95 -10.92
CA GLY A 150 3.48 4.18 -10.17
C GLY A 150 2.19 4.21 -9.39
N CYS A 151 1.81 5.41 -8.97
CA CYS A 151 0.57 5.65 -8.27
C CYS A 151 -0.04 7.01 -8.61
N VAL A 152 -1.33 7.12 -8.34
CA VAL A 152 -2.06 8.39 -8.24
C VAL A 152 -2.58 8.49 -6.81
N ILE A 153 -2.23 9.58 -6.15
CA ILE A 153 -2.64 9.89 -4.77
C ILE A 153 -3.71 10.97 -4.85
N SER A 154 -4.92 10.67 -4.39
CA SER A 154 -6.04 11.63 -4.30
C SER A 154 -6.34 11.92 -2.83
N GLY A 155 -6.76 13.16 -2.53
CA GLY A 155 -7.03 13.60 -1.16
C GLY A 155 -5.79 14.00 -0.36
N CYS A 156 -4.61 14.08 -0.99
CA CYS A 156 -3.44 14.67 -0.34
C CYS A 156 -3.75 16.14 0.04
N PRO A 157 -3.57 16.56 1.31
CA PRO A 157 -3.77 17.94 1.71
C PRO A 157 -2.86 18.92 0.91
N PRO A 158 -3.32 20.15 0.63
CA PRO A 158 -2.53 21.16 -0.06
C PRO A 158 -1.52 21.85 0.85
N ARG A 159 -0.57 22.59 0.25
CA ARG A 159 0.43 23.47 0.90
C ARG A 159 1.48 22.74 1.73
N ILE A 160 1.71 21.48 1.41
CA ILE A 160 2.78 20.67 2.01
C ILE A 160 3.96 20.65 1.04
N PRO A 161 5.18 21.02 1.49
CA PRO A 161 6.37 20.89 0.67
C PRO A 161 6.56 19.44 0.22
N LEU A 162 6.73 19.22 -1.08
CA LEU A 162 6.92 17.88 -1.66
C LEU A 162 7.79 17.92 -2.91
N THR A 163 8.85 17.13 -2.89
CA THR A 163 9.73 16.85 -4.04
C THR A 163 9.90 15.34 -4.22
N GLU A 164 10.49 14.92 -5.34
CA GLU A 164 10.86 13.53 -5.60
C GLU A 164 11.81 12.97 -4.53
N GLU A 165 12.68 13.82 -3.97
CA GLU A 165 13.67 13.44 -2.95
C GLU A 165 13.01 12.91 -1.67
N ASP A 166 11.84 13.46 -1.31
CA ASP A 166 11.05 13.00 -0.17
C ASP A 166 10.57 11.55 -0.32
N MET A 167 10.38 11.08 -1.56
CA MET A 167 9.97 9.71 -1.86
C MET A 167 11.18 8.80 -2.13
N GLN A 168 12.26 9.37 -2.67
CA GLN A 168 13.40 8.60 -3.15
C GLN A 168 14.10 7.82 -2.03
N GLY A 169 14.18 8.38 -0.81
CA GLY A 169 14.78 7.69 0.33
C GLY A 169 14.13 6.34 0.65
N ASP A 170 12.80 6.28 0.66
CA ASP A 170 12.07 5.03 0.91
C ASP A 170 12.08 4.08 -0.30
N LEU A 171 12.01 4.64 -1.52
CA LEU A 171 12.13 3.86 -2.75
C LEU A 171 13.50 3.19 -2.84
N ASP A 172 14.56 3.89 -2.47
CA ASP A 172 15.91 3.35 -2.42
C ASP A 172 16.00 2.23 -1.40
N ARG A 173 15.45 2.39 -0.18
CA ARG A 173 15.39 1.32 0.84
C ARG A 173 14.65 0.07 0.33
N ARG A 174 13.63 0.22 -0.51
CA ARG A 174 12.82 -0.89 -1.06
C ARG A 174 13.50 -1.63 -2.22
N ARG A 175 14.36 -0.92 -2.94
CA ARG A 175 14.93 -1.31 -4.23
C ARG A 175 15.58 -2.70 -4.19
N PRO A 176 15.47 -3.50 -5.26
CA PRO A 176 16.24 -4.73 -5.37
C PRO A 176 17.75 -4.45 -5.51
N GLY A 177 18.58 -5.50 -5.31
CA GLY A 177 20.00 -5.46 -5.67
C GLY A 177 20.89 -4.66 -4.73
N GLN A 178 20.40 -4.33 -3.54
CA GLN A 178 21.19 -3.58 -2.54
C GLN A 178 22.28 -4.43 -1.89
N SER A 179 22.08 -5.75 -1.80
CA SER A 179 23.01 -6.63 -1.10
C SER A 179 22.97 -8.08 -1.62
N ARG A 180 23.97 -8.87 -1.22
CA ARG A 180 24.08 -10.29 -1.57
C ARG A 180 22.93 -11.18 -1.05
N ILE A 181 22.19 -10.72 -0.04
CA ILE A 181 21.05 -11.46 0.54
C ILE A 181 19.71 -11.10 -0.13
N THR A 182 19.73 -10.24 -1.15
CA THR A 182 18.56 -9.85 -1.95
C THR A 182 18.75 -10.22 -3.41
N THR A 183 17.70 -10.09 -4.21
CA THR A 183 17.71 -10.35 -5.64
C THR A 183 18.72 -9.44 -6.35
N PRO A 184 19.61 -9.97 -7.22
CA PRO A 184 20.65 -9.17 -7.89
C PRO A 184 20.15 -8.31 -9.08
N ARG A 185 18.90 -7.86 -9.07
CA ARG A 185 18.35 -6.95 -10.11
C ARG A 185 18.81 -5.52 -9.83
N LYS A 186 19.12 -4.76 -10.88
CA LYS A 186 19.60 -3.37 -10.76
C LYS A 186 18.57 -2.43 -11.38
N GLU A 187 17.54 -2.14 -10.61
CA GLU A 187 16.57 -1.09 -10.93
C GLU A 187 16.94 0.15 -10.13
N THR A 188 16.77 1.36 -10.66
CA THR A 188 17.05 2.59 -9.91
C THR A 188 15.89 3.02 -9.02
N ASP A 189 14.66 2.58 -9.34
CA ASP A 189 13.41 3.00 -8.70
C ASP A 189 13.26 4.54 -8.65
N THR A 190 13.85 5.26 -9.60
CA THR A 190 13.82 6.73 -9.67
C THR A 190 12.41 7.22 -10.00
N CYS A 191 11.82 8.02 -9.10
CA CYS A 191 10.48 8.56 -9.31
C CYS A 191 10.47 9.94 -9.96
N LYS A 192 9.33 10.27 -10.57
CA LYS A 192 8.99 11.59 -11.09
C LYS A 192 7.57 11.95 -10.70
N ILE A 193 7.37 13.17 -10.22
CA ILE A 193 6.04 13.74 -9.99
C ILE A 193 5.58 14.40 -11.29
N LEU A 194 4.43 13.97 -11.80
CA LEU A 194 3.86 14.45 -13.06
C LEU A 194 2.70 15.44 -12.86
N SER A 195 2.07 15.44 -11.68
CA SER A 195 0.97 16.35 -11.32
C SER A 195 0.84 16.48 -9.81
N GLY A 196 -0.03 17.40 -9.36
CA GLY A 196 -0.41 17.55 -7.94
C GLY A 196 0.58 18.36 -7.10
N THR A 197 1.62 18.90 -7.74
CA THR A 197 2.55 19.86 -7.14
C THR A 197 2.72 21.10 -8.03
N TYR A 198 3.00 22.24 -7.41
CA TYR A 198 3.36 23.50 -8.05
C TYR A 198 4.36 24.23 -7.15
N GLU A 199 5.49 24.68 -7.70
CA GLU A 199 6.57 25.35 -6.95
C GLU A 199 7.02 24.58 -5.68
N GLY A 200 7.12 23.25 -5.78
CA GLY A 200 7.54 22.39 -4.67
C GLY A 200 6.48 22.20 -3.58
N MET A 201 5.24 22.62 -3.80
CA MET A 201 4.13 22.48 -2.86
C MET A 201 3.03 21.61 -3.43
N THR A 202 2.41 20.78 -2.60
CA THR A 202 1.19 20.05 -2.96
C THR A 202 0.03 21.02 -3.20
N THR A 203 -0.76 20.76 -4.24
CA THR A 203 -1.86 21.64 -4.66
C THR A 203 -3.21 21.25 -4.05
N GLY A 204 -3.30 20.08 -3.40
CA GLY A 204 -4.58 19.49 -2.98
C GLY A 204 -5.30 18.70 -4.08
N THR A 205 -4.74 18.69 -5.29
CA THR A 205 -5.24 17.90 -6.43
C THR A 205 -4.44 16.59 -6.58
N PRO A 206 -4.89 15.63 -7.41
CA PRO A 206 -4.23 14.34 -7.50
C PRO A 206 -2.74 14.41 -7.87
N ILE A 207 -1.92 13.73 -7.08
CA ILE A 207 -0.47 13.60 -7.31
C ILE A 207 -0.21 12.34 -8.12
N HIS A 208 0.36 12.50 -9.31
CA HIS A 208 0.72 11.39 -10.19
C HIS A 208 2.22 11.12 -10.09
N VAL A 209 2.61 9.94 -9.63
CA VAL A 209 4.01 9.52 -9.50
C VAL A 209 4.31 8.40 -10.49
N PHE A 210 5.32 8.59 -11.33
CA PHE A 210 5.77 7.62 -12.33
C PHE A 210 7.19 7.13 -12.07
N VAL A 211 7.40 5.82 -12.21
CA VAL A 211 8.71 5.14 -12.10
C VAL A 211 8.91 4.23 -13.32
N PRO A 212 9.92 4.47 -14.17
CA PRO A 212 10.18 3.61 -15.33
C PRO A 212 10.74 2.24 -14.91
N ASN A 213 10.49 1.22 -15.72
CA ASN A 213 11.12 -0.11 -15.57
C ASN A 213 12.35 -0.18 -16.48
N THR A 214 13.55 -0.44 -15.93
CA THR A 214 14.82 -0.30 -16.65
C THR A 214 15.60 -1.60 -16.86
N ASP A 215 15.43 -2.64 -16.02
CA ASP A 215 16.14 -3.94 -16.11
C ASP A 215 15.21 -5.05 -16.62
N GLN A 216 14.55 -4.82 -17.76
CA GLN A 216 13.66 -5.80 -18.39
C GLN A 216 14.45 -6.77 -19.28
N ARG A 217 14.53 -8.05 -18.88
CA ARG A 217 15.10 -9.12 -19.71
C ARG A 217 14.01 -10.12 -20.09
N GLY A 218 13.43 -9.96 -21.28
CA GLY A 218 12.35 -10.83 -21.76
C GLY A 218 12.76 -12.30 -21.96
N GLY A 219 14.04 -12.58 -22.19
CA GLY A 219 14.56 -13.92 -22.52
C GLY A 219 14.60 -14.92 -21.37
N ASP A 220 14.61 -14.47 -20.11
CA ASP A 220 14.76 -15.35 -18.93
C ASP A 220 13.47 -16.13 -18.58
N TYR A 221 12.36 -15.92 -19.30
CA TYR A 221 11.01 -16.36 -18.89
C TYR A 221 10.27 -17.28 -19.88
N THR A 222 10.91 -17.72 -20.96
CA THR A 222 10.28 -18.59 -21.99
C THR A 222 9.78 -19.93 -21.43
N GLU A 223 10.51 -20.49 -20.46
CA GLU A 223 10.10 -21.73 -19.76
C GLU A 223 8.97 -21.48 -18.74
N MET A 224 8.93 -20.29 -18.11
CA MET A 224 7.86 -19.91 -17.17
C MET A 224 6.53 -19.59 -17.87
N ALA A 225 6.55 -19.42 -19.19
CA ALA A 225 5.35 -19.25 -20.00
C ALA A 225 4.51 -20.52 -20.11
N LYS A 226 5.14 -21.69 -19.99
CA LYS A 226 4.54 -22.98 -20.29
C LYS A 226 3.90 -23.64 -19.07
N ALA A 227 4.33 -23.26 -17.86
CA ALA A 227 3.95 -23.90 -16.61
C ALA A 227 3.45 -22.92 -15.54
N TYR A 228 2.60 -23.41 -14.65
CA TYR A 228 2.21 -22.69 -13.45
C TYR A 228 3.32 -22.77 -12.40
N ARG A 229 3.82 -21.64 -11.87
CA ARG A 229 4.81 -21.71 -10.79
C ARG A 229 4.11 -22.07 -9.48
N PRO A 230 4.58 -23.07 -8.73
CA PRO A 230 4.01 -23.40 -7.42
C PRO A 230 3.95 -22.17 -6.51
N SER A 231 2.83 -22.00 -5.81
CA SER A 231 2.65 -20.91 -4.82
C SER A 231 2.74 -19.48 -5.39
N HIS A 232 2.68 -19.31 -6.72
CA HIS A 232 2.51 -18.03 -7.41
C HIS A 232 1.05 -17.82 -7.86
N ALA A 233 0.78 -16.64 -8.40
CA ALA A 233 -0.55 -16.25 -8.87
C ALA A 233 -0.89 -16.76 -10.28
N ASP A 234 -0.05 -17.61 -10.87
CA ASP A 234 -0.13 -17.93 -12.30
C ASP A 234 -1.46 -18.61 -12.67
N LEU A 235 -1.79 -19.72 -12.01
CA LEU A 235 -3.04 -20.45 -12.25
C LEU A 235 -4.25 -19.62 -11.86
N THR A 236 -4.20 -18.94 -10.71
CA THR A 236 -5.33 -18.16 -10.22
C THR A 236 -5.63 -16.96 -11.11
N TYR A 237 -4.63 -16.36 -11.75
CA TYR A 237 -4.83 -15.30 -12.74
C TYR A 237 -5.44 -15.84 -14.04
N ASP A 238 -4.96 -16.98 -14.55
CA ASP A 238 -5.55 -17.61 -15.73
C ASP A 238 -7.01 -17.99 -15.48
N LEU A 239 -7.33 -18.62 -14.33
CA LEU A 239 -8.69 -19.00 -13.97
C LEU A 239 -9.61 -17.79 -13.74
N LYS A 240 -9.10 -16.69 -13.16
CA LYS A 240 -9.90 -15.51 -12.84
C LYS A 240 -10.09 -14.57 -14.04
N TYR A 241 -9.04 -14.34 -14.82
CA TYR A 241 -8.99 -13.30 -15.84
C TYR A 241 -8.85 -13.84 -17.26
N GLY A 242 -8.45 -15.09 -17.46
CA GLY A 242 -8.17 -15.68 -18.78
C GLY A 242 -6.93 -15.13 -19.49
N VAL A 243 -6.37 -14.02 -19.00
CA VAL A 243 -5.17 -13.36 -19.52
C VAL A 243 -4.17 -13.11 -18.39
N ARG A 244 -2.91 -13.44 -18.64
CA ARG A 244 -1.81 -13.27 -17.69
C ARG A 244 -0.62 -12.63 -18.39
N SER A 245 -0.02 -11.64 -17.72
CA SER A 245 1.30 -11.15 -18.08
C SER A 245 2.34 -12.17 -17.59
N VAL A 246 2.73 -13.05 -18.49
CA VAL A 246 3.69 -14.12 -18.25
C VAL A 246 5.07 -13.58 -17.86
N GLN A 247 5.41 -12.38 -18.33
CA GLN A 247 6.69 -11.74 -18.07
C GLN A 247 6.71 -11.18 -16.64
N GLY A 248 7.48 -11.82 -15.77
CA GLY A 248 7.78 -11.35 -14.40
C GLY A 248 6.62 -11.16 -13.44
N GLY A 249 5.55 -11.94 -13.59
CA GLY A 249 4.41 -11.97 -12.67
C GLY A 249 3.42 -10.81 -12.80
N GLY A 250 3.58 -9.94 -13.80
CA GLY A 250 2.64 -8.88 -14.12
C GLY A 250 2.26 -8.00 -12.93
N ARG A 251 0.95 -7.82 -12.74
CA ARG A 251 0.35 -7.01 -11.66
C ARG A 251 0.53 -7.60 -10.25
N SER A 252 0.68 -8.92 -10.13
CA SER A 252 0.91 -9.60 -8.84
C SER A 252 2.34 -9.46 -8.32
N SER A 253 3.24 -8.89 -9.13
CA SER A 253 4.64 -8.72 -8.80
C SER A 253 4.84 -7.71 -7.68
N ALA A 254 5.83 -7.94 -6.82
CA ALA A 254 6.29 -6.95 -5.84
C ALA A 254 6.81 -5.64 -6.46
N ARG A 255 6.92 -5.53 -7.80
CA ARG A 255 7.17 -4.24 -8.48
C ARG A 255 6.04 -3.23 -8.23
N GLU A 256 4.79 -3.70 -8.12
CA GLU A 256 3.63 -2.84 -7.86
C GLU A 256 3.79 -2.02 -6.56
N THR A 257 4.52 -2.55 -5.58
CA THR A 257 4.66 -1.88 -4.27
C THR A 257 5.51 -0.62 -4.33
N ILE A 258 6.14 -0.31 -5.47
CA ILE A 258 6.76 1.01 -5.73
C ILE A 258 5.72 2.12 -5.59
N GLY A 259 4.55 1.95 -6.21
CA GLY A 259 3.47 2.94 -6.11
C GLY A 259 2.98 3.11 -4.67
N ARG A 260 2.96 2.02 -3.91
CA ARG A 260 2.64 2.07 -2.47
C ARG A 260 3.69 2.84 -1.70
N VAL A 261 4.97 2.52 -1.88
CA VAL A 261 6.09 3.13 -1.14
C VAL A 261 6.20 4.62 -1.44
N ALA A 262 6.04 5.03 -2.70
CA ALA A 262 5.97 6.44 -3.07
C ALA A 262 4.85 7.17 -2.32
N ALA A 263 3.63 6.60 -2.30
CA ALA A 263 2.52 7.20 -1.57
C ALA A 263 2.69 7.16 -0.05
N GLY A 264 3.31 6.11 0.49
CA GLY A 264 3.63 5.97 1.90
C GLY A 264 4.65 7.00 2.37
N ALA A 265 5.65 7.35 1.54
CA ALA A 265 6.60 8.40 1.87
C ALA A 265 5.91 9.76 2.00
N VAL A 266 4.97 10.09 1.10
CA VAL A 266 4.11 11.28 1.23
C VAL A 266 3.32 11.22 2.54
N ALA A 267 2.64 10.11 2.83
CA ALA A 267 1.89 9.93 4.07
C ALA A 267 2.76 10.08 5.33
N LYS A 268 3.95 9.46 5.37
CA LYS A 268 4.91 9.58 6.49
C LYS A 268 5.34 11.02 6.70
N LYS A 269 5.64 11.76 5.63
CA LYS A 269 6.00 13.19 5.72
C LYS A 269 4.89 14.00 6.37
N ILE A 270 3.65 13.80 5.95
CA ILE A 270 2.49 14.53 6.49
C ILE A 270 2.25 14.17 7.95
N LEU A 271 2.24 12.88 8.28
CA LEU A 271 2.06 12.37 9.64
C LEU A 271 3.14 12.92 10.59
N LYS A 272 4.40 12.97 10.15
CA LYS A 272 5.50 13.56 10.91
C LYS A 272 5.31 15.05 11.13
N LEU A 273 4.97 15.81 10.08
CA LEU A 273 4.77 17.27 10.17
C LEU A 273 3.57 17.65 11.04
N LYS A 274 2.46 16.89 10.95
CA LYS A 274 1.20 17.22 11.63
C LYS A 274 1.15 16.73 13.08
N CYS A 275 1.67 15.53 13.34
CA CYS A 275 1.48 14.85 14.62
C CYS A 275 2.80 14.40 15.28
N GLY A 276 3.95 14.56 14.62
CA GLY A 276 5.22 14.01 15.11
C GLY A 276 5.30 12.49 15.03
N VAL A 277 4.37 11.84 14.31
CA VAL A 277 4.31 10.38 14.15
C VAL A 277 5.59 9.88 13.50
N GLU A 278 6.14 8.81 14.06
CA GLU A 278 7.31 8.12 13.55
C GLU A 278 6.99 6.65 13.38
N ILE A 279 7.25 6.12 12.18
CA ILE A 279 6.96 4.74 11.84
C ILE A 279 8.27 4.08 11.44
N LEU A 280 8.66 3.05 12.18
CA LEU A 280 9.85 2.27 11.95
C LEU A 280 9.48 0.80 11.85
N ALA A 281 10.19 0.04 11.02
CA ALA A 281 10.06 -1.40 11.00
C ALA A 281 11.42 -2.08 10.90
N PHE A 282 11.50 -3.30 11.39
CA PHE A 282 12.73 -4.07 11.40
C PHE A 282 12.47 -5.56 11.30
N VAL A 283 13.48 -6.31 10.92
CA VAL A 283 13.42 -7.76 10.82
C VAL A 283 13.62 -8.37 12.20
N SER A 284 12.59 -9.04 12.71
CA SER A 284 12.59 -9.69 14.03
C SER A 284 12.71 -11.20 13.96
N LYS A 285 12.52 -11.80 12.78
CA LYS A 285 12.75 -13.23 12.57
C LYS A 285 13.18 -13.52 11.14
N VAL A 286 14.13 -14.42 10.99
CA VAL A 286 14.44 -15.09 9.73
C VAL A 286 14.59 -16.58 9.96
N HIS A 287 13.75 -17.38 9.29
CA HIS A 287 13.68 -18.82 9.50
C HIS A 287 13.55 -19.20 10.99
N GLN A 288 14.55 -19.87 11.58
CA GLN A 288 14.58 -20.26 12.99
C GLN A 288 15.34 -19.28 13.90
N VAL A 289 15.93 -18.22 13.32
CA VAL A 289 16.59 -17.17 14.09
C VAL A 289 15.52 -16.16 14.49
N VAL A 290 15.17 -16.14 15.77
CA VAL A 290 14.14 -15.29 16.35
C VAL A 290 14.81 -14.31 17.30
N LEU A 291 14.53 -13.02 17.13
CA LEU A 291 14.97 -11.98 18.05
C LEU A 291 14.17 -12.12 19.37
N PRO A 292 14.82 -12.08 20.54
CA PRO A 292 14.11 -12.05 21.82
C PRO A 292 13.17 -10.83 21.91
N GLU A 293 12.04 -10.99 22.58
CA GLU A 293 10.99 -9.95 22.63
C GLU A 293 11.47 -8.64 23.29
N ASP A 294 12.39 -8.74 24.25
CA ASP A 294 12.99 -7.64 25.01
C ASP A 294 14.31 -7.13 24.44
N ALA A 295 14.78 -7.67 23.30
CA ALA A 295 16.06 -7.27 22.70
C ALA A 295 16.04 -5.87 22.08
N VAL A 296 14.85 -5.29 21.84
CA VAL A 296 14.69 -3.98 21.22
C VAL A 296 13.76 -3.13 22.04
N ASP A 297 14.27 -2.02 22.55
CA ASP A 297 13.46 -0.99 23.15
C ASP A 297 12.77 -0.16 22.04
N TYR A 298 11.44 -0.26 21.99
CA TYR A 298 10.64 0.40 20.98
C TYR A 298 10.60 1.91 21.14
N GLU A 299 10.94 2.47 22.29
CA GLU A 299 10.92 3.93 22.48
C GLU A 299 12.21 4.59 22.00
N THR A 300 13.34 3.88 22.04
CA THR A 300 14.66 4.41 21.69
C THR A 300 15.21 3.94 20.34
N LEU A 301 14.58 2.94 19.70
CA LEU A 301 14.98 2.44 18.38
C LEU A 301 15.11 3.56 17.33
N THR A 302 16.20 3.57 16.57
CA THR A 302 16.44 4.56 15.51
C THR A 302 16.50 3.93 14.14
N LEU A 303 16.27 4.74 13.09
CA LEU A 303 16.45 4.32 11.71
C LEU A 303 17.91 3.89 11.44
N ASP A 304 18.88 4.56 12.03
CA ASP A 304 20.30 4.23 11.85
C ASP A 304 20.65 2.84 12.39
N GLN A 305 20.08 2.44 13.53
CA GLN A 305 20.24 1.08 14.03
C GLN A 305 19.66 0.04 13.07
N ILE A 306 18.51 0.33 12.46
CA ILE A 306 17.85 -0.55 11.49
C ILE A 306 18.68 -0.63 10.20
N GLU A 307 19.12 0.48 9.64
CA GLU A 307 19.87 0.50 8.37
C GLU A 307 21.38 0.20 8.53
N SER A 308 21.86 -0.03 9.76
CA SER A 308 23.26 -0.37 10.07
C SER A 308 23.77 -1.65 9.40
N ASN A 309 22.86 -2.52 8.94
CA ASN A 309 23.18 -3.79 8.33
C ASN A 309 22.17 -4.20 7.25
N ILE A 310 22.62 -5.09 6.36
CA ILE A 310 21.85 -5.52 5.19
C ILE A 310 20.58 -6.31 5.52
N CYS A 311 20.44 -6.87 6.73
CA CYS A 311 19.27 -7.63 7.15
C CYS A 311 18.18 -6.73 7.77
N ARG A 312 18.52 -5.50 8.15
CA ARG A 312 17.64 -4.58 8.86
C ARG A 312 17.13 -5.10 10.20
N CYS A 313 18.00 -5.78 10.94
CA CYS A 313 17.77 -6.16 12.33
C CYS A 313 18.59 -5.24 13.24
N PRO A 314 18.00 -4.57 14.24
CA PRO A 314 18.71 -3.60 15.08
C PRO A 314 19.72 -4.22 16.03
N ASP A 315 19.56 -5.51 16.37
CA ASP A 315 20.55 -6.26 17.14
C ASP A 315 21.64 -6.82 16.19
N PRO A 316 22.92 -6.44 16.36
CA PRO A 316 24.00 -6.87 15.46
C PRO A 316 24.30 -8.37 15.50
N GLU A 317 24.17 -9.01 16.66
CA GLU A 317 24.44 -10.45 16.82
C GLU A 317 23.39 -11.26 16.07
N TYR A 318 22.12 -10.94 16.29
CA TYR A 318 21.01 -11.59 15.60
C TYR A 318 20.98 -11.22 14.11
N ALA A 319 21.35 -9.98 13.74
CA ALA A 319 21.52 -9.60 12.35
C ALA A 319 22.51 -10.52 11.64
N GLN A 320 23.69 -10.78 12.24
CA GLN A 320 24.68 -11.67 11.63
C GLN A 320 24.15 -13.12 11.50
N LYS A 321 23.51 -13.66 12.55
CA LYS A 321 22.89 -15.00 12.50
C LYS A 321 21.83 -15.10 11.40
N MET A 322 20.99 -14.08 11.23
CA MET A 322 19.97 -14.02 10.18
C MET A 322 20.61 -13.95 8.79
N ILE A 323 21.65 -13.14 8.62
CA ILE A 323 22.42 -13.01 7.38
C ILE A 323 23.02 -14.36 6.97
N ASP A 324 23.64 -15.08 7.91
CA ASP A 324 24.25 -16.39 7.67
C ASP A 324 23.20 -17.44 7.29
N ALA A 325 22.04 -17.41 7.93
CA ALA A 325 20.92 -18.28 7.59
C ALA A 325 20.41 -18.03 6.15
N ILE A 326 20.30 -16.77 5.73
CA ILE A 326 19.89 -16.40 4.37
C ILE A 326 20.93 -16.87 3.36
N ASP A 327 22.21 -16.64 3.62
CA ASP A 327 23.30 -17.02 2.71
C ASP A 327 23.40 -18.54 2.54
N LYS A 328 23.26 -19.30 3.63
CA LYS A 328 23.26 -20.77 3.57
C LYS A 328 22.14 -21.29 2.66
N VAL A 329 20.97 -20.70 2.74
CA VAL A 329 19.81 -21.10 1.92
C VAL A 329 19.97 -20.64 0.46
N ARG A 330 20.53 -19.45 0.24
CA ARG A 330 20.86 -18.90 -1.09
C ARG A 330 21.81 -19.80 -1.86
N ILE A 331 22.90 -20.25 -1.24
CA ILE A 331 23.90 -21.15 -1.85
C ILE A 331 23.24 -22.48 -2.27
N ASN A 332 22.28 -22.96 -1.47
CA ASN A 332 21.53 -24.17 -1.75
C ASN A 332 20.40 -24.00 -2.78
N GLY A 333 20.32 -22.83 -3.45
CA GLY A 333 19.29 -22.53 -4.44
C GLY A 333 17.86 -22.57 -3.87
N ASN A 334 17.69 -22.28 -2.57
CA ASN A 334 16.41 -22.34 -1.88
C ASN A 334 16.02 -20.96 -1.32
N SER A 335 14.89 -20.86 -0.62
CA SER A 335 14.44 -19.63 0.04
C SER A 335 13.91 -19.88 1.46
N ILE A 336 13.84 -18.82 2.25
CA ILE A 336 13.27 -18.80 3.61
C ILE A 336 12.39 -17.56 3.80
N GLY A 337 11.47 -17.66 4.76
CA GLY A 337 10.60 -16.56 5.20
C GLY A 337 11.08 -15.95 6.52
N GLY A 338 10.22 -15.13 7.11
CA GLY A 338 10.52 -14.45 8.36
C GLY A 338 9.42 -13.48 8.79
N VAL A 339 9.74 -12.62 9.75
CA VAL A 339 8.80 -11.68 10.37
C VAL A 339 9.42 -10.29 10.39
N VAL A 340 8.60 -9.29 10.05
CA VAL A 340 8.90 -7.87 10.25
C VAL A 340 8.07 -7.37 11.42
N THR A 341 8.72 -6.76 12.41
CA THR A 341 8.05 -5.97 13.45
C THR A 341 7.98 -4.52 12.99
N CYS A 342 6.83 -3.87 13.19
CA CYS A 342 6.66 -2.45 12.93
C CYS A 342 6.15 -1.76 14.18
N ILE A 343 6.67 -0.57 14.42
CA ILE A 343 6.28 0.34 15.49
C ILE A 343 5.85 1.67 14.89
N ALA A 344 4.83 2.29 15.49
CA ALA A 344 4.42 3.66 15.21
C ALA A 344 4.28 4.42 16.53
N ARG A 345 5.16 5.41 16.72
CA ARG A 345 5.19 6.28 17.91
C ARG A 345 4.41 7.56 17.66
N ASN A 346 3.99 8.22 18.74
CA ASN A 346 3.29 9.50 18.73
C ASN A 346 2.00 9.48 17.88
N VAL A 347 1.37 8.30 17.76
CA VAL A 347 0.08 8.19 17.07
C VAL A 347 -0.97 8.90 17.92
N PRO A 348 -1.74 9.85 17.34
CA PRO A 348 -2.80 10.53 18.07
C PRO A 348 -3.77 9.53 18.69
N ARG A 349 -4.31 9.87 19.86
CA ARG A 349 -5.40 9.12 20.49
C ARG A 349 -6.66 9.30 19.65
N GLY A 350 -7.48 8.25 19.52
CA GLY A 350 -8.78 8.36 18.86
C GLY A 350 -8.79 8.06 17.36
N LEU A 351 -7.69 7.59 16.76
CA LEU A 351 -7.69 7.13 15.37
C LEU A 351 -8.30 5.73 15.27
N GLY A 352 -9.15 5.50 14.27
CA GLY A 352 -9.84 4.23 14.05
C GLY A 352 -11.34 4.29 14.33
N SER A 353 -11.98 3.12 14.38
CA SER A 353 -13.42 2.97 14.59
C SER A 353 -13.73 1.67 15.35
N PRO A 354 -14.85 1.55 16.07
CA PRO A 354 -15.08 0.39 16.93
C PRO A 354 -15.61 -0.88 16.23
N VAL A 355 -16.10 -0.81 14.97
CA VAL A 355 -16.85 -1.92 14.34
C VAL A 355 -16.11 -2.57 13.16
N PHE A 356 -16.44 -2.22 11.91
CA PHE A 356 -15.88 -2.88 10.72
C PHE A 356 -14.51 -2.32 10.32
N ASP A 357 -14.28 -1.04 10.63
CA ASP A 357 -13.08 -0.31 10.27
C ASP A 357 -12.19 -0.06 11.50
N LYS A 358 -12.08 -1.08 12.36
CA LYS A 358 -11.12 -1.06 13.48
C LYS A 358 -9.72 -0.79 12.98
N LEU A 359 -8.96 0.02 13.73
CA LEU A 359 -7.60 0.36 13.35
C LEU A 359 -6.74 -0.90 13.19
N GLU A 360 -6.82 -1.87 14.11
CA GLU A 360 -6.09 -3.14 13.93
C GLU A 360 -6.55 -3.95 12.71
N ALA A 361 -7.83 -3.87 12.33
CA ALA A 361 -8.37 -4.58 11.16
C ALA A 361 -7.91 -3.91 9.86
N LEU A 362 -7.86 -2.59 9.82
CA LEU A 362 -7.34 -1.82 8.68
C LEU A 362 -5.83 -2.06 8.51
N LEU A 363 -5.07 -2.05 9.61
CA LEU A 363 -3.65 -2.43 9.61
C LEU A 363 -3.49 -3.87 9.10
N ALA A 364 -4.25 -4.83 9.62
CA ALA A 364 -4.20 -6.22 9.17
C ALA A 364 -4.48 -6.35 7.66
N LYS A 365 -5.54 -5.71 7.16
CA LYS A 365 -5.88 -5.66 5.73
C LYS A 365 -4.73 -5.09 4.90
N ALA A 366 -4.13 -4.00 5.36
CA ALA A 366 -3.00 -3.35 4.69
C ALA A 366 -1.79 -4.28 4.61
N MET A 367 -1.42 -4.92 5.71
CA MET A 367 -0.27 -5.84 5.77
C MET A 367 -0.51 -7.15 5.00
N LEU A 368 -1.70 -7.73 5.09
CA LEU A 368 -2.07 -8.96 4.36
C LEU A 368 -2.25 -8.72 2.85
N SER A 369 -2.35 -7.46 2.42
CA SER A 369 -2.32 -7.10 0.99
C SER A 369 -0.91 -7.05 0.38
N LEU A 370 0.14 -7.14 1.20
CA LEU A 370 1.52 -7.17 0.73
C LEU A 370 1.87 -8.51 0.08
N PRO A 371 2.74 -8.53 -0.95
CA PRO A 371 3.23 -9.77 -1.52
C PRO A 371 3.90 -10.66 -0.46
N ALA A 372 3.64 -11.96 -0.55
CA ALA A 372 4.18 -13.00 0.33
C ALA A 372 3.77 -12.93 1.82
N SER A 373 2.99 -11.93 2.27
CA SER A 373 2.49 -11.93 3.64
C SER A 373 1.44 -13.05 3.87
N LYS A 374 1.43 -13.57 5.10
CA LYS A 374 0.58 -14.70 5.52
C LYS A 374 0.06 -14.62 6.95
N GLY A 375 0.56 -13.69 7.75
CA GLY A 375 0.10 -13.49 9.12
C GLY A 375 0.28 -12.03 9.55
N PHE A 376 -0.59 -11.61 10.45
CA PHE A 376 -0.56 -10.32 11.12
C PHE A 376 -0.97 -10.54 12.58
N GLU A 377 -0.24 -9.94 13.49
CA GLU A 377 -0.59 -9.89 14.91
C GLU A 377 -0.22 -8.52 15.49
N ILE A 378 -1.04 -7.98 16.37
CA ILE A 378 -0.87 -6.68 17.01
C ILE A 378 -0.71 -6.87 18.52
N GLY A 379 0.10 -6.04 19.16
CA GLY A 379 0.32 -6.14 20.60
C GLY A 379 0.93 -7.48 21.00
N SER A 380 0.41 -8.10 22.06
CA SER A 380 0.78 -9.45 22.49
C SER A 380 0.44 -10.54 21.47
N GLY A 381 -0.39 -10.23 20.46
CA GLY A 381 -0.70 -11.14 19.37
C GLY A 381 -1.21 -12.49 19.84
N PHE A 382 -0.73 -13.56 19.19
CA PHE A 382 -1.08 -14.92 19.58
C PHE A 382 -0.56 -15.31 20.97
N ALA A 383 0.57 -14.75 21.42
CA ALA A 383 1.11 -15.02 22.76
C ALA A 383 0.18 -14.50 23.88
N GLY A 384 -0.70 -13.54 23.58
CA GLY A 384 -1.74 -13.10 24.52
C GLY A 384 -2.77 -14.19 24.84
N THR A 385 -2.89 -15.23 24.01
CA THR A 385 -3.85 -16.34 24.25
C THR A 385 -3.44 -17.27 25.38
N ASP A 386 -2.18 -17.18 25.82
CA ASP A 386 -1.64 -17.95 26.94
C ASP A 386 -1.81 -17.25 28.30
N LEU A 387 -2.36 -16.02 28.32
CA LEU A 387 -2.49 -15.19 29.52
C LEU A 387 -3.93 -15.15 30.06
N THR A 388 -4.07 -15.06 31.38
CA THR A 388 -5.35 -14.70 32.01
C THR A 388 -5.64 -13.21 31.84
N GLY A 389 -6.90 -12.79 32.05
CA GLY A 389 -7.26 -11.38 31.96
C GLY A 389 -6.46 -10.48 32.92
N SER A 390 -6.20 -10.94 34.15
CA SER A 390 -5.37 -10.20 35.12
C SER A 390 -3.91 -10.06 34.70
N GLU A 391 -3.38 -11.01 33.92
CA GLU A 391 -2.02 -10.95 33.39
C GLU A 391 -1.94 -10.14 32.09
N HIS A 392 -3.01 -10.12 31.30
CA HIS A 392 -3.04 -9.45 30.00
C HIS A 392 -3.34 -7.94 30.12
N ASN A 393 -4.31 -7.58 30.97
CA ASN A 393 -4.84 -6.22 31.05
C ASN A 393 -3.74 -5.15 31.20
N ASP A 394 -3.86 -4.11 30.40
CA ASP A 394 -3.00 -2.92 30.47
C ASP A 394 -3.57 -1.93 31.49
N GLU A 395 -3.02 -1.96 32.71
CA GLU A 395 -3.46 -1.09 33.82
C GLU A 395 -3.24 0.38 33.49
N PHE A 396 -4.27 1.21 33.66
CA PHE A 396 -4.18 2.65 33.49
C PHE A 396 -3.55 3.34 34.69
N TYR A 397 -2.71 4.35 34.44
CA TYR A 397 -2.15 5.23 35.45
C TYR A 397 -2.04 6.67 34.94
N MET A 398 -1.85 7.63 35.83
CA MET A 398 -1.56 9.02 35.49
C MET A 398 -0.05 9.23 35.40
N ASP A 399 0.44 9.75 34.28
CA ASP A 399 1.85 10.18 34.18
C ASP A 399 2.09 11.54 34.86
N GLU A 400 3.35 11.93 34.99
CA GLU A 400 3.75 13.21 35.59
C GLU A 400 3.24 14.43 34.81
N GLY A 401 2.88 14.25 33.53
CA GLY A 401 2.30 15.26 32.66
C GLY A 401 0.77 15.38 32.77
N GLY A 402 0.13 14.59 33.64
CA GLY A 402 -1.32 14.59 33.82
C GLY A 402 -2.08 13.82 32.75
N ASN A 403 -1.42 12.97 31.95
CA ASN A 403 -2.08 12.13 30.95
C ASN A 403 -2.36 10.74 31.50
N VAL A 404 -3.50 10.17 31.11
CA VAL A 404 -3.77 8.74 31.31
C VAL A 404 -2.89 7.94 30.34
N ARG A 405 -2.12 6.99 30.86
CA ARG A 405 -1.21 6.06 30.14
C ARG A 405 -1.45 4.62 30.63
N THR A 406 -0.85 3.63 29.98
CA THR A 406 -0.89 2.24 30.46
C THR A 406 0.47 1.73 30.94
N ARG A 407 0.49 0.93 32.01
CA ARG A 407 1.74 0.38 32.60
C ARG A 407 2.42 -0.65 31.69
N THR A 408 1.63 -1.32 30.88
CA THR A 408 2.04 -2.27 29.85
C THR A 408 1.34 -1.91 28.55
N ASN A 409 1.78 -2.50 27.44
CA ASN A 409 1.18 -2.22 26.12
C ASN A 409 0.83 -3.52 25.38
N ARG A 410 0.22 -4.49 26.06
CA ARG A 410 -0.17 -5.77 25.44
C ARG A 410 -1.26 -5.61 24.39
N SER A 411 -2.03 -4.53 24.46
CA SER A 411 -2.99 -4.13 23.43
C SER A 411 -2.31 -3.65 22.13
N GLY A 412 -1.02 -3.30 22.16
CA GLY A 412 -0.28 -2.84 20.99
C GLY A 412 -0.73 -1.48 20.48
N GLY A 413 -1.04 -0.55 21.38
CA GLY A 413 -1.43 0.82 21.07
C GLY A 413 -2.86 1.00 20.57
N VAL A 414 -3.65 -0.09 20.49
CA VAL A 414 -5.03 -0.06 19.99
C VAL A 414 -5.97 -0.81 20.94
N GLN A 415 -7.04 -0.14 21.38
CA GLN A 415 -8.05 -0.71 22.27
C GLN A 415 -9.43 -0.43 21.70
N GLY A 416 -10.26 -1.47 21.58
CA GLY A 416 -11.61 -1.35 21.00
C GLY A 416 -11.61 -0.86 19.55
N GLY A 417 -10.54 -1.07 18.78
CA GLY A 417 -10.40 -0.58 17.41
C GLY A 417 -9.90 0.86 17.27
N ILE A 418 -9.51 1.50 18.38
CA ILE A 418 -9.13 2.91 18.45
C ILE A 418 -7.73 3.04 19.06
N SER A 419 -6.89 3.92 18.51
CA SER A 419 -5.57 4.20 19.10
C SER A 419 -5.69 4.81 20.50
N ASN A 420 -4.97 4.25 21.46
CA ASN A 420 -5.02 4.70 22.87
C ASN A 420 -3.90 5.70 23.22
N GLY A 421 -2.98 5.95 22.29
CA GLY A 421 -1.86 6.90 22.43
C GLY A 421 -0.55 6.25 22.89
N GLU A 422 -0.56 4.97 23.24
CA GLU A 422 0.68 4.18 23.38
C GLU A 422 1.25 3.84 22.00
N THR A 423 2.51 3.43 21.96
CA THR A 423 3.17 2.98 20.72
C THR A 423 2.37 1.85 20.08
N ILE A 424 1.94 2.03 18.84
CA ILE A 424 1.33 0.94 18.07
C ILE A 424 2.45 0.01 17.65
N TYR A 425 2.33 -1.29 17.94
CA TYR A 425 3.27 -2.27 17.42
C TYR A 425 2.59 -3.56 16.96
N PHE A 426 3.11 -4.12 15.89
CA PHE A 426 2.59 -5.34 15.28
C PHE A 426 3.68 -6.10 14.52
N LYS A 427 3.40 -7.36 14.23
CA LYS A 427 4.29 -8.27 13.49
C LYS A 427 3.60 -8.76 12.22
N VAL A 428 4.36 -8.88 11.14
CA VAL A 428 3.90 -9.34 9.84
C VAL A 428 4.73 -10.54 9.39
N ALA A 429 4.09 -11.68 9.18
CA ALA A 429 4.74 -12.91 8.76
C ALA A 429 4.76 -13.01 7.22
N PHE A 430 5.94 -13.31 6.67
CA PHE A 430 6.16 -13.51 5.24
C PHE A 430 6.61 -14.95 4.97
N LYS A 431 5.96 -15.58 3.99
CA LYS A 431 6.37 -16.91 3.51
C LYS A 431 7.69 -16.86 2.73
N PRO A 432 8.39 -18.00 2.56
CA PRO A 432 9.52 -18.09 1.65
C PRO A 432 9.17 -17.70 0.21
N THR A 433 10.14 -17.15 -0.53
CA THR A 433 10.00 -16.86 -1.96
C THR A 433 9.70 -18.14 -2.73
N ALA A 434 8.60 -18.15 -3.48
CA ALA A 434 8.13 -19.37 -4.14
C ALA A 434 8.98 -19.81 -5.34
N THR A 435 9.61 -18.87 -6.06
CA THR A 435 10.55 -19.23 -7.12
C THR A 435 11.93 -19.51 -6.54
N ILE A 436 12.40 -20.74 -6.72
CA ILE A 436 13.67 -21.27 -6.18
C ILE A 436 14.49 -21.97 -7.27
N GLY A 437 15.78 -22.18 -7.04
CA GLY A 437 16.69 -22.84 -7.98
C GLY A 437 16.62 -24.37 -7.97
N LYS A 438 15.63 -24.94 -7.29
CA LYS A 438 15.38 -26.39 -7.25
C LYS A 438 14.25 -26.76 -8.21
N LYS A 439 14.28 -28.00 -8.70
CA LYS A 439 13.16 -28.55 -9.47
C LYS A 439 11.90 -28.61 -8.62
N GLN A 440 10.76 -28.30 -9.23
CA GLN A 440 9.46 -28.36 -8.58
C GLN A 440 8.45 -29.03 -9.51
N ASN A 441 7.65 -29.95 -8.97
CA ASN A 441 6.53 -30.55 -9.71
C ASN A 441 5.42 -29.52 -9.86
N THR A 442 4.85 -29.43 -11.05
CA THR A 442 3.74 -28.55 -11.37
C THR A 442 3.00 -29.04 -12.61
N VAL A 443 2.01 -28.26 -13.07
CA VAL A 443 1.25 -28.52 -14.29
C VAL A 443 1.45 -27.41 -15.32
N THR A 444 1.36 -27.78 -16.59
CA THR A 444 1.29 -26.85 -17.73
C THR A 444 -0.09 -26.20 -17.82
N ARG A 445 -0.22 -25.21 -18.72
CA ARG A 445 -1.52 -24.63 -19.06
C ARG A 445 -2.49 -25.65 -19.69
N ASP A 446 -1.95 -26.69 -20.33
CA ASP A 446 -2.71 -27.79 -20.93
C ASP A 446 -3.02 -28.91 -19.92
N HIS A 447 -2.78 -28.66 -18.62
CA HIS A 447 -3.01 -29.59 -17.51
C HIS A 447 -2.15 -30.87 -17.55
N GLU A 448 -0.96 -30.80 -18.15
CA GLU A 448 0.01 -31.89 -18.14
C GLU A 448 1.01 -31.72 -17.00
N ASP A 449 1.33 -32.81 -16.30
CA ASP A 449 2.33 -32.82 -15.23
C ASP A 449 3.74 -32.59 -15.80
N ILE A 450 4.51 -31.71 -15.16
CA ILE A 450 5.87 -31.35 -15.56
C ILE A 450 6.76 -31.01 -14.35
N GLU A 451 8.06 -31.27 -14.48
CA GLU A 451 9.07 -30.70 -13.59
C GLU A 451 9.53 -29.32 -14.09
N LEU A 452 9.25 -28.27 -13.33
CA LEU A 452 9.73 -26.92 -13.60
C LEU A 452 11.06 -26.67 -12.88
N LEU A 453 12.09 -26.30 -13.64
CA LEU A 453 13.33 -25.74 -13.12
C LEU A 453 13.45 -24.28 -13.51
N THR A 454 13.12 -23.38 -12.59
CA THR A 454 13.26 -21.95 -12.81
C THR A 454 14.72 -21.52 -12.71
N ARG A 455 15.24 -20.97 -13.81
CA ARG A 455 16.53 -20.27 -13.85
C ARG A 455 16.26 -18.78 -13.67
N GLY A 456 16.89 -18.14 -12.70
CA GLY A 456 16.64 -16.71 -12.47
C GLY A 456 17.19 -16.15 -11.18
N ARG A 457 17.15 -14.81 -11.11
CA ARG A 457 17.55 -13.99 -9.96
C ARG A 457 16.34 -13.80 -9.05
N HIS A 458 16.29 -14.55 -7.95
CA HIS A 458 15.19 -14.53 -6.97
C HIS A 458 15.71 -14.18 -5.58
N ASP A 459 14.86 -13.53 -4.77
CA ASP A 459 15.19 -13.22 -3.38
C ASP A 459 15.27 -14.53 -2.56
N PRO A 460 16.39 -14.84 -1.89
CA PRO A 460 16.46 -15.97 -0.95
C PRO A 460 15.63 -15.70 0.32
N CYS A 461 15.41 -14.43 0.65
CA CYS A 461 14.51 -13.98 1.70
C CYS A 461 13.97 -12.58 1.34
N VAL A 462 12.65 -12.40 1.34
CA VAL A 462 12.00 -11.12 0.98
C VAL A 462 11.97 -10.11 2.14
N VAL A 463 12.18 -10.58 3.37
CA VAL A 463 11.89 -9.85 4.60
C VAL A 463 12.69 -8.57 4.77
N PRO A 464 14.02 -8.52 4.48
CA PRO A 464 14.77 -7.26 4.54
C PRO A 464 14.18 -6.16 3.63
N ARG A 465 13.68 -6.53 2.44
CA ARG A 465 13.04 -5.60 1.50
C ARG A 465 11.61 -5.26 1.87
N ALA A 466 10.96 -6.09 2.69
CA ALA A 466 9.60 -5.86 3.17
C ALA A 466 9.53 -4.76 4.23
N VAL A 467 10.64 -4.45 4.93
CA VAL A 467 10.71 -3.39 5.97
C VAL A 467 10.08 -2.05 5.52
N PRO A 468 10.58 -1.37 4.46
CA PRO A 468 9.98 -0.11 4.00
C PRO A 468 8.55 -0.28 3.46
N MET A 469 8.17 -1.49 3.02
CA MET A 469 6.82 -1.78 2.55
C MET A 469 5.82 -1.88 3.72
N VAL A 470 6.24 -2.42 4.85
CA VAL A 470 5.42 -2.50 6.07
C VAL A 470 5.22 -1.11 6.67
N GLU A 471 6.29 -0.31 6.80
CA GLU A 471 6.20 1.09 7.24
C GLU A 471 5.22 1.89 6.38
N THR A 472 5.35 1.74 5.06
CA THR A 472 4.48 2.37 4.06
C THR A 472 3.00 2.05 4.30
N MET A 473 2.67 0.77 4.44
CA MET A 473 1.27 0.37 4.60
C MET A 473 0.69 0.84 5.94
N ALA A 474 1.51 0.93 6.99
CA ALA A 474 1.09 1.53 8.26
C ALA A 474 0.83 3.03 8.10
N ALA A 475 1.73 3.75 7.42
CA ALA A 475 1.59 5.17 7.15
C ALA A 475 0.31 5.48 6.36
N LEU A 476 -0.01 4.68 5.34
CA LEU A 476 -1.22 4.86 4.54
C LEU A 476 -2.50 4.68 5.39
N VAL A 477 -2.54 3.68 6.27
CA VAL A 477 -3.68 3.50 7.19
C VAL A 477 -3.79 4.67 8.15
N LEU A 478 -2.69 5.04 8.81
CA LEU A 478 -2.70 6.11 9.81
C LEU A 478 -3.05 7.47 9.20
N MET A 479 -2.57 7.76 7.99
CA MET A 479 -2.89 8.99 7.27
C MET A 479 -4.38 9.06 6.90
N ASP A 480 -4.92 7.97 6.38
CA ASP A 480 -6.34 7.89 6.03
C ASP A 480 -7.24 8.05 7.26
N GLN A 481 -6.89 7.38 8.36
CA GLN A 481 -7.62 7.48 9.62
C GLN A 481 -7.45 8.85 10.32
N LEU A 482 -6.31 9.51 10.17
CA LEU A 482 -6.12 10.89 10.63
C LEU A 482 -7.06 11.84 9.87
N MET A 483 -7.15 11.70 8.55
CA MET A 483 -8.08 12.51 7.75
C MET A 483 -9.53 12.26 8.13
N ALA A 484 -9.91 10.99 8.32
CA ALA A 484 -11.24 10.61 8.79
C ALA A 484 -11.55 11.25 10.15
N HIS A 485 -10.60 11.18 11.10
CA HIS A 485 -10.74 11.77 12.43
C HIS A 485 -10.97 13.28 12.35
N VAL A 486 -10.15 14.00 11.58
CA VAL A 486 -10.31 15.45 11.42
C VAL A 486 -11.66 15.79 10.79
N ALA A 487 -12.06 15.06 9.74
CA ALA A 487 -13.31 15.32 9.03
C ALA A 487 -14.55 15.05 9.89
N GLN A 488 -14.53 14.00 10.71
CA GLN A 488 -15.69 13.57 11.49
C GLN A 488 -15.74 14.16 12.90
N CYS A 489 -14.59 14.22 13.59
CA CYS A 489 -14.51 14.52 15.02
C CYS A 489 -14.05 15.95 15.31
N GLU A 490 -13.30 16.59 14.40
CA GLU A 490 -12.78 17.96 14.60
C GLU A 490 -13.59 19.02 13.85
N MET A 491 -14.72 18.66 13.23
CA MET A 491 -15.63 19.63 12.61
C MET A 491 -16.20 20.62 13.65
N PHE A 492 -16.37 20.16 14.89
CA PHE A 492 -16.73 20.98 16.04
C PHE A 492 -15.74 20.72 17.18
N PRO A 493 -15.48 21.71 18.06
CA PRO A 493 -14.59 21.51 19.19
C PRO A 493 -15.15 20.44 20.13
N LEU A 494 -14.25 19.62 20.69
CA LEU A 494 -14.61 18.61 21.67
C LEU A 494 -15.20 19.28 22.92
N ASN A 495 -16.38 18.84 23.34
CA ASN A 495 -16.95 19.28 24.61
C ASN A 495 -16.20 18.59 25.77
N LEU A 496 -15.22 19.30 26.34
CA LEU A 496 -14.39 18.79 27.44
C LEU A 496 -15.20 18.42 28.69
N ALA A 497 -16.38 19.01 28.90
CA ALA A 497 -17.25 18.64 30.02
C ALA A 497 -17.73 17.17 29.93
N LEU A 498 -17.71 16.55 28.75
CA LEU A 498 -17.99 15.13 28.57
C LEU A 498 -16.84 14.21 28.99
N GLN A 499 -15.65 14.76 29.21
CA GLN A 499 -14.44 14.04 29.64
C GLN A 499 -14.04 14.37 31.08
N GLU A 500 -14.67 15.36 31.70
CA GLU A 500 -14.52 15.66 33.12
C GLU A 500 -15.05 14.52 34.00
N PRO A 501 -14.53 14.35 35.23
CA PRO A 501 -15.05 13.38 36.17
C PRO A 501 -16.56 13.54 36.38
N ILE A 502 -17.29 12.42 36.37
CA ILE A 502 -18.74 12.39 36.60
C ILE A 502 -19.03 13.05 37.96
N GLY A 503 -19.87 14.10 37.95
CA GLY A 503 -20.25 14.86 39.14
C GLY A 503 -19.46 16.14 39.40
N SER A 504 -18.57 16.56 38.49
CA SER A 504 -17.94 17.89 38.56
C SER A 504 -18.98 19.01 38.36
N ALA A 505 -18.78 20.16 39.02
CA ALA A 505 -19.71 21.29 39.04
C ALA A 505 -20.00 21.92 37.65
N ASN A 506 -19.17 21.61 36.64
CA ASN A 506 -19.29 22.08 35.26
C ASN A 506 -19.97 21.09 34.31
N SER A 507 -20.55 19.99 34.82
CA SER A 507 -21.15 18.91 34.02
C SER A 507 -22.49 19.25 33.33
N THR A 508 -22.88 20.53 33.25
CA THR A 508 -24.03 20.91 32.40
C THR A 508 -23.54 20.96 30.96
N PRO A 509 -24.01 20.09 30.05
CA PRO A 509 -23.58 20.13 28.67
C PRO A 509 -24.24 21.36 28.02
N ALA A 510 -23.53 22.49 28.06
CA ALA A 510 -23.88 23.63 27.25
C ALA A 510 -23.58 23.25 25.79
N LEU A 511 -24.61 22.87 25.03
CA LEU A 511 -24.59 23.12 23.60
C LEU A 511 -24.35 24.63 23.45
N ALA A 512 -23.19 25.00 22.90
CA ALA A 512 -22.85 26.39 22.68
C ALA A 512 -24.03 27.07 21.94
N PRO A 513 -24.59 28.19 22.43
CA PRO A 513 -25.71 28.87 21.78
C PRO A 513 -25.37 29.53 20.44
N ASP A 514 -24.09 29.63 20.09
CA ASP A 514 -23.65 30.33 18.87
C ASP A 514 -23.14 29.33 17.83
N LEU A 515 -24.09 28.70 17.13
CA LEU A 515 -23.88 28.22 15.77
C LEU A 515 -24.41 29.30 14.82
N ALA A 516 -23.55 30.28 14.52
CA ALA A 516 -23.74 31.26 13.45
C ALA A 516 -22.52 31.22 12.52
#